data_AF-A0A940KK06-F1
#
_entry.id   AF-A0A940KK06-F1
#
_cell.length_a   1.000
_cell.length_b   1.000
_cell.length_c   1.000
_cell.angle_alpha   90.00
_cell.angle_beta   90.00
_cell.angle_gamma   90.00
#
_symmetry.space_group_name_H-M   'P 1'
#
loop_
_entity.id
_entity.type
_entity.pdbx_description
1 polymer ?
#
loop_
_entity_poly.entity_id
_entity_poly.type
_entity_poly.pdbx_seq_one_letter_code
_entity_poly.pdbx_strand_id
1 'polypeptide(L)'
;MAADIKCPNCGHEFAISDALSEDVKKELRDKMKDFVKKKEEEFSKKEDEFLQKEKDLQKALLQKEKDWEKEAQLREQAAARQFEEEKQKLQLHIEQELRKNIGADFEHKLRLLEQNNKDNEEKLRAARDREVNFLKQEQELKDKEAELELTLQRRIIEEKTKLSEDLRKLEEQRFATREADYQLRLKEMEKKLDDQTKLADEMKRKAEQGSMQLQ
;
A
#
# COMPACT_ATOMS: atom_id res chain seq x y z
N MET A 1 -69.20 50.57 -111.90
CA MET A 1 -69.47 51.99 -112.18
C MET A 1 -69.88 52.62 -110.86
N ALA A 2 -68.97 53.35 -110.21
CA ALA A 2 -69.27 54.04 -108.97
C ALA A 2 -70.05 55.32 -109.31
N ALA A 3 -71.14 55.60 -108.60
CA ALA A 3 -71.92 56.82 -108.78
C ALA A 3 -71.32 57.91 -107.87
N ASP A 4 -70.82 58.98 -108.49
CA ASP A 4 -70.16 60.10 -107.81
C ASP A 4 -71.16 61.24 -107.61
N ILE A 5 -71.27 61.72 -106.36
CA ILE A 5 -72.18 62.80 -105.95
C ILE A 5 -71.35 64.05 -105.57
N LYS A 6 -71.81 65.23 -105.99
CA LYS A 6 -71.16 66.53 -105.71
C LYS A 6 -71.72 67.19 -104.45
N CYS A 7 -70.83 67.66 -103.57
CA CYS A 7 -71.22 68.50 -102.42
C CYS A 7 -71.69 69.89 -102.88
N PRO A 8 -72.92 70.33 -102.55
CA PRO A 8 -73.44 71.62 -102.99
C PRO A 8 -72.81 72.84 -102.28
N ASN A 9 -72.00 72.66 -101.24
CA ASN A 9 -71.36 73.76 -100.51
C ASN A 9 -69.89 74.01 -100.91
N CYS A 10 -69.16 73.00 -101.40
CA CYS A 10 -67.75 73.12 -101.73
C CYS A 10 -67.34 72.44 -103.05
N GLY A 11 -68.28 71.83 -103.77
CA GLY A 11 -68.06 71.28 -105.11
C GLY A 11 -67.24 69.99 -105.18
N HIS A 12 -66.91 69.36 -104.05
CA HIS A 12 -66.15 68.11 -104.02
C HIS A 12 -67.00 66.91 -104.51
N GLU A 13 -66.47 66.16 -105.48
CA GLU A 13 -67.04 64.91 -106.01
C GLU A 13 -66.56 63.72 -105.16
N PHE A 14 -67.49 62.94 -104.61
CA PHE A 14 -67.17 61.73 -103.86
C PHE A 14 -68.10 60.58 -104.25
N ALA A 15 -67.54 59.37 -104.35
CA ALA A 15 -68.29 58.18 -104.69
C ALA A 15 -69.18 57.74 -103.51
N ILE A 16 -70.41 57.28 -103.75
CA ILE A 16 -71.26 56.70 -102.68
C ILE A 16 -70.54 55.52 -101.98
N SER A 17 -69.67 54.81 -102.71
CA SER A 17 -68.79 53.79 -102.14
C SER A 17 -67.80 54.33 -101.12
N ASP A 18 -67.39 55.60 -101.19
CA ASP A 18 -66.45 56.20 -100.23
C ASP A 18 -67.13 56.50 -98.89
N ALA A 19 -68.42 56.85 -98.88
CA ALA A 19 -69.19 57.04 -97.65
C ALA A 19 -69.46 55.70 -96.93
N LEU A 20 -69.90 54.65 -97.66
CA LEU A 20 -70.04 53.30 -97.09
C LEU A 20 -68.67 52.68 -96.70
N SER A 21 -67.59 53.02 -97.42
CA SER A 21 -66.23 52.59 -97.08
C SER A 21 -65.70 53.27 -95.84
N GLU A 22 -66.07 54.52 -95.54
CA GLU A 22 -65.72 55.19 -94.28
C GLU A 22 -66.37 54.51 -93.08
N ASP A 23 -67.66 54.16 -93.15
CA ASP A 23 -68.36 53.44 -92.07
C ASP A 23 -67.75 52.04 -91.84
N VAL A 24 -67.46 51.29 -92.91
CA VAL A 24 -66.77 49.99 -92.80
C VAL A 24 -65.34 50.15 -92.27
N LYS A 25 -64.59 51.17 -92.70
CA LYS A 25 -63.24 51.48 -92.16
C LYS A 25 -63.29 51.90 -90.69
N LYS A 26 -64.37 52.56 -90.26
CA LYS A 26 -64.59 52.98 -88.87
C LYS A 26 -64.90 51.77 -88.00
N GLU A 27 -65.81 50.90 -88.41
CA GLU A 27 -66.04 49.61 -87.73
C GLU A 27 -64.79 48.73 -87.68
N LEU A 28 -64.00 48.68 -88.77
CA LEU A 28 -62.75 47.91 -88.80
C LEU A 28 -61.71 48.50 -87.84
N ARG A 29 -61.59 49.83 -87.77
CA ARG A 29 -60.75 50.54 -86.80
C ARG A 29 -61.19 50.28 -85.37
N ASP A 30 -62.49 50.26 -85.10
CA ASP A 30 -63.02 50.00 -83.75
C ASP A 30 -62.84 48.52 -83.35
N LYS A 31 -63.08 47.57 -84.26
CA LYS A 31 -62.74 46.14 -84.05
C LYS A 31 -61.23 45.93 -83.82
N MET A 32 -60.39 46.68 -84.53
CA MET A 32 -58.93 46.63 -84.37
C MET A 32 -58.51 47.23 -83.02
N LYS A 33 -59.10 48.34 -82.58
CA LYS A 33 -58.88 48.89 -81.23
C LYS A 33 -59.34 47.94 -80.12
N ASP A 34 -60.50 47.31 -80.27
CA ASP A 34 -61.01 46.34 -79.30
C ASP A 34 -60.16 45.08 -79.27
N PHE A 35 -59.65 44.63 -80.42
CA PHE A 35 -58.72 43.51 -80.50
C PHE A 35 -57.38 43.85 -79.83
N VAL A 36 -56.83 45.05 -80.07
CA VAL A 36 -55.62 45.53 -79.41
C VAL A 36 -55.82 45.61 -77.90
N LYS A 37 -56.92 46.20 -77.42
CA LYS A 37 -57.25 46.25 -75.98
C LYS A 37 -57.37 44.87 -75.36
N LYS A 38 -58.10 43.94 -75.99
CA LYS A 38 -58.23 42.56 -75.49
C LYS A 38 -56.88 41.85 -75.44
N LYS A 39 -56.01 42.09 -76.44
CA LYS A 39 -54.66 41.53 -76.44
C LYS A 39 -53.79 42.14 -75.35
N GLU A 40 -53.81 43.46 -75.18
CA GLU A 40 -53.11 44.16 -74.10
C GLU A 40 -53.56 43.66 -72.72
N GLU A 41 -54.86 43.48 -72.49
CA GLU A 41 -55.40 42.90 -71.25
C GLU A 41 -54.98 41.43 -71.04
N GLU A 42 -55.00 40.60 -72.09
CA GLU A 42 -54.50 39.22 -72.03
C GLU A 42 -53.00 39.15 -71.72
N PHE A 43 -52.19 40.04 -72.30
CA PHE A 43 -50.76 40.14 -72.04
C PHE A 43 -50.49 40.63 -70.63
N SER A 44 -51.18 41.67 -70.17
CA SER A 44 -51.08 42.17 -68.79
C SER A 44 -51.43 41.11 -67.75
N LYS A 45 -52.52 40.36 -67.94
CA LYS A 45 -52.89 39.24 -67.04
C LYS A 45 -51.83 38.14 -67.03
N LYS A 46 -51.26 37.79 -68.18
CA LYS A 46 -50.17 36.80 -68.26
C LYS A 46 -48.92 37.30 -67.57
N GLU A 47 -48.56 38.56 -67.75
CA GLU A 47 -47.41 39.19 -67.10
C GLU A 47 -47.57 39.17 -65.57
N ASP A 48 -48.75 39.54 -65.06
CA ASP A 48 -49.08 39.44 -63.64
C ASP A 48 -49.00 37.99 -63.12
N GLU A 49 -49.53 37.01 -63.87
CA GLU A 49 -49.44 35.58 -63.52
C GLU A 49 -47.98 35.09 -63.48
N PHE A 50 -47.14 35.52 -64.43
CA PHE A 50 -45.72 35.18 -64.44
C PHE A 50 -45.00 35.81 -63.24
N LEU A 51 -45.28 37.07 -62.95
CA LEU A 51 -44.71 37.78 -61.80
C LEU A 51 -45.13 37.12 -60.48
N GLN A 52 -46.38 36.67 -60.39
CA GLN A 52 -46.90 35.94 -59.22
C GLN A 52 -46.18 34.61 -59.04
N LYS A 53 -46.04 33.82 -60.13
CA LYS A 53 -45.33 32.53 -60.12
C LYS A 53 -43.86 32.70 -59.74
N GLU A 54 -43.19 33.73 -60.24
CA GLU A 54 -41.80 34.03 -59.89
C GLU A 54 -41.66 34.35 -58.39
N LYS A 55 -42.56 35.19 -57.85
CA LYS A 55 -42.59 35.49 -56.40
C LYS A 55 -42.85 34.24 -55.56
N ASP A 56 -43.75 33.36 -55.99
CA ASP A 56 -44.06 32.14 -55.25
C ASP A 56 -42.91 31.13 -55.30
N LEU A 57 -42.22 31.02 -56.44
CA LEU A 57 -40.97 30.25 -56.58
C LEU A 57 -39.88 30.80 -55.66
N GLN A 58 -39.67 32.12 -55.63
CA GLN A 58 -38.70 32.74 -54.72
C GLN A 58 -39.03 32.47 -53.25
N LYS A 59 -40.31 32.57 -52.84
CA LYS A 59 -40.73 32.24 -51.48
C LYS A 59 -40.51 30.77 -51.14
N ALA A 60 -40.82 29.87 -52.07
CA ALA A 60 -40.61 28.43 -51.89
C ALA A 60 -39.13 28.07 -51.75
N LEU A 61 -38.25 28.71 -52.54
CA LEU A 61 -36.80 28.56 -52.39
C LEU A 61 -36.31 29.07 -51.03
N LEU A 62 -36.75 30.25 -50.61
CA LEU A 62 -36.37 30.82 -49.31
C LEU A 62 -36.88 29.97 -48.14
N GLN A 63 -38.07 29.38 -48.24
CA GLN A 63 -38.58 28.45 -47.22
C GLN A 63 -37.73 27.18 -47.16
N LYS A 64 -37.43 26.57 -48.31
CA LYS A 64 -36.56 25.39 -48.37
C LYS A 64 -35.20 25.66 -47.77
N GLU A 65 -34.60 26.82 -48.05
CA GLU A 65 -33.31 27.23 -47.49
C GLU A 65 -33.37 27.35 -45.96
N LYS A 66 -34.42 27.99 -45.42
CA LYS A 66 -34.64 28.09 -43.96
C LYS A 66 -34.88 26.74 -43.30
N ASP A 67 -35.60 25.84 -43.95
CA ASP A 67 -35.87 24.51 -43.40
C ASP A 67 -34.59 23.65 -43.42
N TRP A 68 -33.78 23.78 -44.47
CA TRP A 68 -32.44 23.19 -44.53
C TRP A 68 -31.53 23.70 -43.42
N GLU A 69 -31.52 25.00 -43.19
CA GLU A 69 -30.71 25.62 -42.13
C GLU A 69 -31.13 25.12 -40.74
N LYS A 70 -32.44 25.04 -40.47
CA LYS A 70 -32.96 24.49 -39.21
C LYS A 70 -32.61 23.02 -39.03
N GLU A 71 -32.73 22.21 -40.08
CA GLU A 71 -32.42 20.79 -40.01
C GLU A 71 -30.92 20.57 -39.79
N ALA A 72 -30.06 21.35 -40.45
CA ALA A 72 -28.62 21.36 -40.23
C ALA A 72 -28.27 21.73 -38.78
N GLN A 73 -28.86 22.81 -38.24
CA GLN A 73 -28.66 23.21 -36.85
C GLN A 73 -29.13 22.14 -35.86
N LEU A 74 -30.27 21.48 -36.12
CA LEU A 74 -30.78 20.41 -35.26
C LEU A 74 -29.84 19.20 -35.26
N ARG A 75 -29.30 18.84 -36.43
CA ARG A 75 -28.31 17.75 -36.57
C ARG A 75 -27.00 18.09 -35.86
N GLU A 76 -26.51 19.32 -35.99
CA GLU A 76 -25.30 19.77 -35.31
C GLU A 76 -25.48 19.74 -33.79
N GLN A 77 -26.62 20.23 -33.28
CA GLN A 77 -26.92 20.18 -31.84
C GLN A 77 -27.05 18.73 -31.34
N ALA A 78 -27.67 17.83 -32.12
CA ALA A 78 -27.78 16.42 -31.76
C ALA A 78 -26.41 15.74 -31.70
N ALA A 79 -25.54 16.01 -32.69
CA ALA A 79 -24.17 15.50 -32.70
C ALA A 79 -23.35 16.04 -31.52
N ALA A 80 -23.46 17.34 -31.23
CA ALA A 80 -22.79 17.96 -30.09
C ALA A 80 -23.25 17.36 -28.75
N ARG A 81 -24.56 17.08 -28.58
CA ARG A 81 -25.09 16.42 -27.39
C ARG A 81 -24.56 15.00 -27.22
N GLN A 82 -24.58 14.20 -28.30
CA GLN A 82 -24.04 12.84 -28.26
C GLN A 82 -22.56 12.84 -27.90
N PHE A 83 -21.78 13.74 -28.49
CA PHE A 83 -20.36 13.89 -28.19
C PHE A 83 -20.11 14.26 -26.73
N GLU A 84 -20.85 15.21 -26.15
CA GLU A 84 -20.69 15.59 -24.75
C GLU A 84 -21.11 14.46 -23.80
N GLU A 85 -22.16 13.70 -24.12
CA GLU A 85 -22.57 12.52 -23.36
C GLU A 85 -21.52 11.41 -23.38
N GLU A 86 -20.96 11.10 -24.55
CA GLU A 86 -19.88 10.11 -24.67
C GLU A 86 -18.63 10.55 -23.91
N LYS A 87 -18.25 11.82 -24.02
CA LYS A 87 -17.14 12.40 -23.27
C LYS A 87 -17.37 12.31 -21.76
N GLN A 88 -18.57 12.62 -21.28
CA GLN A 88 -18.91 12.47 -19.85
C GLN A 88 -18.86 11.01 -19.40
N LYS A 89 -19.41 10.07 -20.19
CA LYS A 89 -19.34 8.63 -19.88
C LYS A 89 -17.90 8.14 -19.82
N LEU A 90 -17.06 8.56 -20.77
CA LEU A 90 -15.64 8.22 -20.80
C LEU A 90 -14.89 8.79 -19.60
N GLN A 91 -15.14 10.06 -19.26
CA GLN A 91 -14.57 10.70 -18.06
C GLN A 91 -14.95 9.95 -16.78
N LEU A 92 -16.24 9.62 -16.61
CA LEU A 92 -16.72 8.87 -15.46
C LEU A 92 -16.10 7.46 -15.39
N HIS A 93 -15.99 6.78 -16.54
CA HIS A 93 -15.39 5.46 -16.59
C HIS A 93 -13.91 5.48 -16.19
N ILE A 94 -13.14 6.42 -16.74
CA ILE A 94 -11.73 6.61 -16.40
C ILE A 94 -11.59 6.98 -14.92
N GLU A 95 -12.42 7.87 -14.39
CA GLU A 95 -12.37 8.24 -12.96
C GLU A 95 -12.67 7.04 -12.06
N GLN A 96 -13.64 6.20 -12.41
CA GLN A 96 -13.95 4.99 -11.68
C GLN A 96 -12.81 3.97 -11.71
N GLU A 97 -12.20 3.75 -12.88
CA GLU A 97 -11.04 2.86 -13.01
C GLU A 97 -9.84 3.38 -12.23
N LEU A 98 -9.55 4.68 -12.31
CA LEU A 98 -8.49 5.31 -11.53
C LEU A 98 -8.75 5.16 -10.03
N ARG A 99 -9.97 5.43 -9.55
CA ARG A 99 -10.32 5.24 -8.13
C ARG A 99 -10.15 3.79 -7.68
N LYS A 100 -10.55 2.81 -8.50
CA LYS A 100 -10.38 1.38 -8.21
C LYS A 100 -8.91 0.97 -8.16
N ASN A 101 -8.12 1.35 -9.16
CA ASN A 101 -6.70 1.02 -9.24
C ASN A 101 -5.93 1.67 -8.09
N ILE A 102 -6.15 2.97 -7.85
CA ILE A 102 -5.54 3.70 -6.73
C ILE A 102 -5.93 3.06 -5.40
N GLY A 103 -7.21 2.71 -5.21
CA GLY A 103 -7.68 2.02 -4.01
C GLY A 103 -6.97 0.68 -3.79
N ALA A 104 -6.90 -0.15 -4.84
CA ALA A 104 -6.23 -1.45 -4.78
C ALA A 104 -4.73 -1.32 -4.48
N ASP A 105 -4.03 -0.36 -5.10
CA ASP A 105 -2.61 -0.10 -4.87
C ASP A 105 -2.34 0.35 -3.42
N PHE A 106 -3.19 1.24 -2.88
CA PHE A 106 -3.07 1.68 -1.49
C PHE A 106 -3.37 0.57 -0.50
N GLU A 107 -4.41 -0.24 -0.74
CA GLU A 107 -4.70 -1.41 0.08
C GLU A 107 -3.56 -2.43 0.08
N HIS A 108 -2.96 -2.68 -1.09
CA HIS A 108 -1.81 -3.57 -1.21
C HIS A 108 -0.60 -3.02 -0.45
N LYS A 109 -0.29 -1.72 -0.63
CA LYS A 109 0.81 -1.06 0.07
C LYS A 109 0.60 -1.05 1.59
N LEU A 110 -0.62 -0.78 2.06
CA LEU A 110 -0.97 -0.83 3.49
C LEU A 110 -0.78 -2.23 4.04
N ARG A 111 -1.29 -3.26 3.36
CA ARG A 111 -1.09 -4.66 3.76
C ARG A 111 0.39 -5.04 3.86
N LEU A 112 1.21 -4.65 2.89
CA LEU A 112 2.65 -4.91 2.92
C LEU A 112 3.34 -4.19 4.08
N LEU A 113 2.97 -2.93 4.36
CA LEU A 113 3.52 -2.18 5.48
C LEU A 113 3.10 -2.79 6.82
N GLU A 114 1.84 -3.21 6.96
CA GLU A 114 1.35 -3.91 8.16
C GLU A 114 2.07 -5.25 8.37
N GLN A 115 2.25 -6.05 7.31
CA GLN A 115 3.01 -7.30 7.38
C GLN A 115 4.46 -7.05 7.77
N ASN A 116 5.14 -6.09 7.14
CA ASN A 116 6.51 -5.74 7.50
C ASN A 116 6.63 -5.28 8.95
N ASN A 117 5.64 -4.53 9.46
CA ASN A 117 5.66 -4.07 10.83
C ASN A 117 5.46 -5.24 11.81
N LYS A 118 4.53 -6.16 11.52
CA LYS A 118 4.36 -7.39 12.30
C LYS A 118 5.63 -8.24 12.31
N ASP A 119 6.25 -8.46 11.15
CA ASP A 119 7.50 -9.22 11.05
C ASP A 119 8.63 -8.55 11.84
N ASN A 120 8.70 -7.22 11.83
CA ASN A 120 9.70 -6.47 12.61
C ASN A 120 9.42 -6.55 14.11
N GLU A 121 8.16 -6.47 14.54
CA GLU A 121 7.77 -6.66 15.93
C GLU A 121 8.11 -8.07 16.43
N GLU A 122 7.85 -9.10 15.63
CA GLU A 122 8.20 -10.48 15.94
C GLU A 122 9.71 -10.69 16.02
N LYS A 123 10.48 -10.13 15.08
CA LYS A 123 11.95 -10.16 15.12
C LYS A 123 12.49 -9.44 16.36
N LEU A 124 11.93 -8.29 16.70
CA LEU A 124 12.32 -7.52 17.88
C LEU A 124 12.00 -8.28 19.16
N ARG A 125 10.84 -8.93 19.23
CA ARG A 125 10.44 -9.78 20.36
C ARG A 125 11.39 -10.97 20.49
N ALA A 126 11.67 -11.68 19.40
CA ALA A 126 12.60 -12.80 19.40
C ALA A 126 14.02 -12.38 19.83
N ALA A 127 14.48 -11.19 19.42
CA ALA A 127 15.77 -10.65 19.85
C ALA A 127 15.78 -10.35 21.36
N ARG A 128 14.73 -9.72 21.89
CA ARG A 128 14.58 -9.45 23.33
C ARG A 128 14.51 -10.73 24.15
N ASP A 129 13.77 -11.73 23.70
CA ASP A 129 13.66 -13.01 24.40
C ASP A 129 15.02 -13.75 24.44
N ARG A 130 15.80 -13.68 23.34
CA ARG A 130 17.18 -14.20 23.32
C ARG A 130 18.09 -13.46 24.29
N GLU A 131 18.02 -12.13 24.35
CA GLU A 131 18.82 -11.32 25.27
C GLU A 131 18.48 -11.65 26.73
N VAL A 132 17.19 -11.75 27.07
CA VAL A 132 16.73 -12.14 28.41
C VAL A 132 17.22 -13.54 28.77
N ASN A 133 17.10 -14.50 27.86
CA ASN A 133 17.56 -15.87 28.11
C ASN A 133 19.09 -15.92 28.28
N PHE A 134 19.83 -15.16 27.48
CA PHE A 134 21.28 -15.05 27.60
C PHE A 134 21.69 -14.48 28.97
N LEU A 135 21.07 -13.39 29.41
CA LEU A 135 21.35 -12.78 30.73
C LEU A 135 20.99 -13.73 31.89
N LYS A 136 19.89 -14.48 31.78
CA LYS A 136 19.53 -15.51 32.76
C LYS A 136 20.59 -16.60 32.82
N GLN A 137 21.02 -17.12 31.67
CA GLN A 137 22.07 -18.13 31.60
C GLN A 137 23.40 -17.62 32.17
N GLU A 138 23.77 -16.36 31.89
CA GLU A 138 24.98 -15.76 32.44
C GLU A 138 24.92 -15.65 33.97
N GLN A 139 23.79 -15.23 34.53
CA GLN A 139 23.58 -15.18 35.98
C GLN A 139 23.61 -16.59 36.59
N GLU A 140 22.90 -17.55 36.01
CA GLU A 140 22.92 -18.95 36.49
C GLU A 140 24.32 -19.57 36.47
N LEU A 141 25.14 -19.23 35.46
CA LEU A 141 26.53 -19.69 35.40
C LEU A 141 27.37 -19.06 36.50
N LYS A 142 27.25 -17.74 36.73
CA LYS A 142 27.94 -17.05 37.83
C LYS A 142 27.56 -17.62 39.21
N ASP A 143 26.28 -17.90 39.42
CA ASP A 143 25.80 -18.49 40.66
C ASP A 143 26.38 -19.90 40.85
N LYS A 144 26.40 -20.73 39.80
CA LYS A 144 27.01 -22.07 39.83
C LYS A 144 28.51 -22.01 40.07
N GLU A 145 29.22 -21.07 39.44
CA GLU A 145 30.66 -20.86 39.66
C GLU A 145 30.93 -20.49 41.13
N ALA A 146 30.16 -19.56 41.70
CA ALA A 146 30.28 -19.17 43.11
C ALA A 146 29.95 -20.34 44.06
N GLU A 147 28.90 -21.13 43.78
CA GLU A 147 28.57 -22.33 44.56
C GLU A 147 29.66 -23.39 44.49
N LEU A 148 30.27 -23.60 43.32
CA LEU A 148 31.38 -24.51 43.13
C LEU A 148 32.62 -24.04 43.90
N GLU A 149 32.96 -22.76 43.83
CA GLU A 149 34.06 -22.16 44.61
C GLU A 149 33.85 -22.35 46.11
N LEU A 150 32.64 -22.06 46.63
CA LEU A 150 32.30 -22.28 48.03
C LEU A 150 32.40 -23.76 48.41
N THR A 151 31.95 -24.65 47.55
CA THR A 151 32.03 -26.11 47.78
C THR A 151 33.47 -26.59 47.82
N LEU A 152 34.33 -26.10 46.92
CA LEU A 152 35.76 -26.40 46.91
C LEU A 152 36.44 -25.87 48.17
N GLN A 153 36.15 -24.63 48.59
CA GLN A 153 36.68 -24.06 49.83
C GLN A 153 36.27 -24.89 51.06
N ARG A 154 35.00 -25.30 51.14
CA ARG A 154 34.51 -26.19 52.21
C ARG A 154 35.27 -27.51 52.24
N ARG A 155 35.43 -28.19 51.09
CA ARG A 155 36.20 -29.43 50.99
C ARG A 155 37.66 -29.24 51.42
N ILE A 156 38.30 -28.14 51.04
CA ILE A 156 39.69 -27.85 51.46
C ILE A 156 39.77 -27.68 52.98
N ILE A 157 38.81 -27.00 53.60
CA ILE A 157 38.76 -26.84 55.06
C ILE A 157 38.54 -28.20 55.73
N GLU A 158 37.58 -28.99 55.23
CA GLU A 158 37.31 -30.35 55.74
C GLU A 158 38.57 -31.23 55.67
N GLU A 159 39.25 -31.28 54.52
CA GLU A 159 40.49 -32.04 54.37
C GLU A 159 41.63 -31.51 55.26
N LYS A 160 41.76 -30.18 55.43
CA LYS A 160 42.71 -29.60 56.39
C LYS A 160 42.40 -30.00 57.83
N THR A 161 41.12 -30.01 58.22
CA THR A 161 40.72 -30.44 59.57
C THR A 161 41.02 -31.92 59.80
N LYS A 162 40.69 -32.79 58.84
CA LYS A 162 41.06 -34.22 58.91
C LYS A 162 42.56 -34.42 59.02
N LEU A 163 43.35 -33.73 58.19
CA LEU A 163 44.80 -33.81 58.24
C LEU A 163 45.34 -33.33 59.60
N SER A 164 44.79 -32.26 60.16
CA SER A 164 45.17 -31.76 61.49
C SER A 164 44.82 -32.77 62.60
N GLU A 165 43.66 -33.42 62.52
CA GLU A 165 43.25 -34.46 63.46
C GLU A 165 44.16 -35.69 63.35
N ASP A 166 44.51 -36.11 62.14
CA ASP A 166 45.39 -37.25 61.90
C ASP A 166 46.82 -36.97 62.34
N LEU A 167 47.33 -35.76 62.11
CA LEU A 167 48.62 -35.32 62.66
C LEU A 167 48.61 -35.35 64.18
N ARG A 168 47.54 -34.86 64.82
CA ARG A 168 47.41 -34.91 66.28
C ARG A 168 47.36 -36.35 66.81
N LYS A 169 46.61 -37.25 66.16
CA LYS A 169 46.59 -38.68 66.52
C LYS A 169 47.97 -39.32 66.36
N LEU A 170 48.71 -39.00 65.28
CA LEU A 170 50.07 -39.48 65.06
C LEU A 170 51.04 -38.97 66.13
N GLU A 171 50.93 -37.71 66.54
CA GLU A 171 51.73 -37.13 67.62
C GLU A 171 51.41 -37.78 68.97
N GLU A 172 50.12 -37.97 69.30
CA GLU A 172 49.66 -38.68 70.51
C GLU A 172 50.18 -40.13 70.52
N GLN A 173 50.08 -40.85 69.40
CA GLN A 173 50.63 -42.21 69.25
C GLN A 173 52.16 -42.25 69.39
N ARG A 174 52.87 -41.27 68.83
CA ARG A 174 54.33 -41.15 68.96
C ARG A 174 54.73 -40.87 70.40
N PHE A 175 54.00 -40.00 71.09
CA PHE A 175 54.23 -39.71 72.50
C PHE A 175 53.97 -40.94 73.37
N ALA A 176 52.85 -41.63 73.17
CA ALA A 176 52.50 -42.85 73.89
C ALA A 176 53.54 -43.97 73.68
N THR A 177 54.00 -44.18 72.45
CA THR A 177 55.09 -45.14 72.16
C THR A 177 56.37 -44.76 72.89
N ARG A 178 56.74 -43.47 72.86
CA ARG A 178 57.93 -42.97 73.55
C ARG A 178 57.82 -43.13 75.07
N GLU A 179 56.66 -42.86 75.65
CA GLU A 179 56.38 -43.05 77.06
C GLU A 179 56.45 -44.53 77.45
N ALA A 180 55.87 -45.42 76.63
CA ALA A 180 55.97 -46.87 76.82
C ALA A 180 57.44 -47.35 76.79
N ASP A 181 58.24 -46.86 75.83
CA ASP A 181 59.67 -47.15 75.76
C ASP A 181 60.42 -46.66 77.01
N TYR A 182 60.12 -45.45 77.50
CA TYR A 182 60.70 -44.93 78.75
C TYR A 182 60.28 -45.77 79.96
N GLN A 183 59.02 -46.16 80.06
CA GLN A 183 58.52 -47.02 81.14
C GLN A 183 59.19 -48.40 81.13
N LEU A 184 59.37 -49.00 79.95
CA LEU A 184 60.10 -50.26 79.81
C LEU A 184 61.55 -50.11 80.28
N ARG A 185 62.25 -49.05 79.87
CA ARG A 185 63.62 -48.77 80.33
C ARG A 185 63.70 -48.54 81.84
N LEU A 186 62.72 -47.84 82.43
CA LEU A 186 62.66 -47.65 83.88
C LEU A 186 62.47 -48.98 84.59
N LYS A 187 61.51 -49.82 84.17
CA LYS A 187 61.30 -51.16 84.72
C LYS A 187 62.53 -52.06 84.58
N GLU A 188 63.25 -51.98 83.46
CA GLU A 188 64.51 -52.69 83.28
C GLU A 188 65.60 -52.20 84.26
N MET A 189 65.69 -50.89 84.50
CA MET A 189 66.64 -50.32 85.46
C MET A 189 66.25 -50.63 86.90
N GLU A 190 64.97 -50.55 87.27
CA GLU A 190 64.44 -50.98 88.57
C GLU A 190 64.77 -52.44 88.83
N LYS A 191 64.54 -53.32 87.84
CA LYS A 191 64.90 -54.73 87.96
C LYS A 191 66.41 -54.94 88.16
N LYS A 192 67.26 -54.18 87.44
CA LYS A 192 68.72 -54.22 87.66
C LYS A 192 69.11 -53.76 89.06
N LEU A 193 68.46 -52.72 89.61
CA LEU A 193 68.68 -52.23 90.97
C LEU A 193 68.22 -53.26 92.01
N ASP A 194 67.07 -53.89 91.81
CA ASP A 194 66.58 -54.98 92.67
C ASP A 194 67.53 -56.17 92.66
N ASP A 195 68.01 -56.58 91.48
CA ASP A 195 68.98 -57.66 91.33
C ASP A 195 70.32 -57.29 92.00
N GLN A 196 70.78 -56.03 91.86
CA GLN A 196 71.96 -55.53 92.58
C GLN A 196 71.75 -55.47 94.10
N THR A 197 70.55 -55.12 94.57
CA THR A 197 70.22 -55.05 96.00
C THR A 197 70.16 -56.45 96.60
N LYS A 198 69.56 -57.42 95.90
CA LYS A 198 69.61 -58.84 96.28
C LYS A 198 71.03 -59.37 96.31
N LEU A 199 71.86 -59.04 95.31
CA LEU A 199 73.28 -59.36 95.31
C LEU A 199 74.01 -58.71 96.51
N ALA A 200 73.72 -57.45 96.84
CA ALA A 200 74.30 -56.76 97.99
C ALA A 200 73.84 -57.36 99.33
N ASP A 201 72.57 -57.78 99.44
CA ASP A 201 72.02 -58.47 100.61
C ASP A 201 72.56 -59.90 100.74
N GLU A 202 72.77 -60.62 99.63
CA GLU A 202 73.47 -61.90 99.61
C GLU A 202 74.95 -61.75 99.99
N MET A 203 75.61 -60.68 99.53
CA MET A 203 76.97 -60.33 99.96
C MET A 203 77.02 -59.97 101.45
N LYS A 204 76.03 -59.23 101.97
CA LYS A 204 75.87 -58.99 103.42
C LYS A 204 75.64 -60.28 104.19
N ARG A 205 74.75 -61.17 103.73
CA ARG A 205 74.54 -62.48 104.37
C ARG A 205 75.79 -63.35 104.36
N LYS A 206 76.59 -63.32 103.28
CA LYS A 206 77.90 -63.99 103.23
C LYS A 206 78.92 -63.33 104.16
N ALA A 207 78.89 -62.02 104.33
CA ALA A 207 79.72 -61.30 105.30
C ALA A 207 79.29 -61.58 106.75
N GLU A 208 77.98 -61.67 107.04
CA GLU A 208 77.42 -62.02 108.34
C GLU A 208 77.65 -63.49 108.69
N GLN A 209 77.58 -64.41 107.71
CA GLN A 209 77.99 -65.81 107.89
C GLN A 209 79.51 -65.98 108.02
N GLY A 210 80.31 -65.09 107.42
CA GLY A 210 81.76 -65.01 107.66
C GLY A 210 82.13 -64.44 109.03
N SER A 211 81.25 -63.64 109.65
CA SER A 211 81.44 -63.04 110.98
C SER A 211 81.18 -64.01 112.15
N MET A 212 80.72 -65.24 111.87
CA MET A 212 80.46 -66.27 112.90
C MET A 212 81.56 -67.35 112.98
N GLN A 213 82.70 -67.11 112.33
CA GLN A 213 83.94 -67.92 112.43
C GLN A 213 85.10 -67.14 113.09
N LEU A 214 84.78 -66.12 113.89
CA LEU A 214 85.70 -65.54 114.87
C LEU A 214 85.19 -65.84 116.29
N GLN A 215 85.46 -67.06 116.75
CA GLN A 215 85.76 -67.45 118.13
C GLN A 215 86.18 -68.91 118.18
#